data_AF-A0A3B9ETJ3-F1
#
_entry.id   AF-A0A3B9ETJ3-F1
#
_cell.length_a   1.000
_cell.length_b   1.000
_cell.length_c   1.000
_cell.angle_alpha   90.00
_cell.angle_beta   90.00
_cell.angle_gamma   90.00
#
_symmetry.space_group_name_H-M   'P 1'
#
loop_
_entity.id
_entity.type
_entity.pdbx_description
1 polymer ?
#
loop_
_entity_poly.entity_id
_entity_poly.type
_entity_poly.pdbx_seq_one_letter_code
_entity_poly.pdbx_strand_id
1 'polypeptide(L)' 'FDIKVYIRNQEHSIPDAINRQLAHYAYHVGQIVYVGRMIKGKDWKSLSIPKGRSSEFSREKFAKGKHQGHFSDDLK' A
#
# COMPACT_ATOMS: atom_id res chain seq x y z
N PHE A 1 15.86 18.83 -9.31
CA PHE A 1 14.49 18.26 -9.29
C PHE A 1 13.53 19.15 -10.09
N ASP A 2 14.03 19.80 -11.15
CA ASP A 2 13.41 21.02 -11.71
C ASP A 2 12.61 20.76 -12.98
N ILE A 3 12.35 19.47 -13.27
CA ILE A 3 11.48 19.08 -14.36
C ILE A 3 10.04 19.34 -13.93
N LYS A 4 9.38 20.22 -14.68
CA LYS A 4 7.96 20.56 -14.50
C LYS A 4 7.09 19.44 -15.05
N VAL A 5 6.19 18.93 -14.22
CA VAL A 5 5.19 17.93 -14.64
C VAL A 5 3.84 18.63 -14.75
N TYR A 6 3.18 18.48 -15.91
CA TYR A 6 1.85 19.05 -16.12
C TYR A 6 0.80 17.94 -16.02
N ILE A 7 -0.16 18.11 -15.11
CA ILE A 7 -1.33 17.25 -14.99
C ILE A 7 -2.55 18.13 -15.19
N ARG A 8 -3.32 17.89 -16.26
CA ARG A 8 -4.46 18.73 -16.67
C ARG A 8 -4.07 20.20 -16.81
N ASN A 9 -2.94 20.47 -17.47
CA ASN A 9 -2.33 21.80 -17.68
C ASN A 9 -1.93 22.56 -16.40
N GLN A 10 -1.96 21.92 -15.23
CA GLN A 10 -1.47 22.50 -14.00
C GLN A 10 -0.05 22.00 -13.72
N GLU A 11 0.87 22.93 -13.43
CA GLU A 11 2.26 22.65 -13.08
C GLU A 11 2.36 22.00 -11.69
N HIS A 12 3.19 20.97 -11.58
CA HIS A 12 3.50 20.26 -10.35
C HIS A 12 5.01 20.01 -10.27
N SER A 13 5.54 19.98 -9.05
CA SER A 13 6.85 19.40 -8.81
C SER A 13 6.81 17.88 -9.00
N ILE A 14 7.97 17.23 -9.18
CA ILE A 14 8.03 15.76 -9.25
C ILE A 14 7.42 15.10 -8.00
N PRO A 15 7.75 15.52 -6.75
CA PRO A 15 7.10 14.97 -5.55
C PRO A 15 5.58 15.13 -5.55
N ASP A 16 5.06 16.29 -5.96
CA ASP A 16 3.61 16.54 -5.98
C ASP A 16 2.90 15.62 -6.98
N ALA A 17 3.44 15.50 -8.19
CA ALA A 17 2.89 14.64 -9.22
C ALA A 17 2.86 13.16 -8.78
N ILE A 18 3.96 12.68 -8.19
CA ILE A 18 4.06 11.30 -7.68
C ILE A 18 3.09 11.07 -6.52
N ASN A 19 3.07 11.95 -5.52
CA ASN A 19 2.19 11.81 -4.36
C ASN A 19 0.71 11.84 -4.78
N ARG A 20 0.35 12.72 -5.72
CA ARG A 20 -1.00 12.76 -6.29
C ARG A 20 -1.40 11.42 -6.91
N GLN A 21 -0.54 10.84 -7.74
CA GLN A 21 -0.81 9.56 -8.39
C GLN A 21 -0.84 8.40 -7.39
N LEU A 22 0.09 8.38 -6.43
CA LEU A 22 0.13 7.39 -5.36
C LEU A 22 -1.18 7.38 -4.57
N ALA A 23 -1.65 8.55 -4.13
CA ALA A 23 -2.91 8.68 -3.39
C ALA A 23 -4.13 8.29 -4.24
N HIS A 24 -4.17 8.73 -5.50
CA HIS A 24 -5.25 8.40 -6.43
C HIS A 24 -5.36 6.90 -6.70
N TYR A 25 -4.23 6.22 -6.92
CA TYR A 25 -4.22 4.78 -7.13
C TYR A 25 -4.55 4.02 -5.86
N ALA A 26 -4.02 4.42 -4.71
CA ALA A 26 -4.39 3.82 -3.43
C ALA A 26 -5.91 3.90 -3.17
N TYR A 27 -6.53 5.02 -3.53
CA TYR A 27 -7.99 5.20 -3.43
C TYR A 27 -8.75 4.19 -4.30
N HIS A 28 -8.43 4.10 -5.59
CA HIS A 28 -9.11 3.16 -6.49
C HIS A 28 -8.85 1.69 -6.14
N VAL A 29 -7.62 1.34 -5.75
CA VAL A 29 -7.30 0.00 -5.26
C VAL A 29 -8.12 -0.30 -3.99
N GLY A 30 -8.25 0.66 -3.08
CA GLY A 30 -9.09 0.55 -1.90
C GLY A 30 -10.57 0.30 -2.23
N GLN A 31 -11.12 1.01 -3.22
CA GLN A 31 -12.49 0.80 -3.71
C GLN A 31 -12.68 -0.62 -4.24
N ILE A 32 -11.75 -1.12 -5.06
CA ILE A 32 -11.78 -2.48 -5.62
C ILE A 32 -11.72 -3.53 -4.51
N VAL A 33 -10.79 -3.38 -3.56
CA VAL A 33 -10.65 -4.28 -2.41
C VAL A 33 -11.91 -4.28 -1.55
N TYR A 34 -12.51 -3.11 -1.34
CA TYR A 34 -13.75 -2.97 -0.57
C TYR A 34 -14.92 -3.70 -1.23
N VAL A 35 -15.10 -3.53 -2.55
CA VAL A 35 -16.10 -4.26 -3.33
C VAL A 35 -15.84 -5.77 -3.28
N GLY A 36 -14.59 -6.20 -3.50
CA GLY A 36 -14.21 -7.61 -3.39
C GLY A 36 -14.52 -8.21 -2.02
N ARG A 37 -14.28 -7.46 -0.95
CA ARG A 37 -14.61 -7.86 0.42
C ARG A 37 -16.12 -7.99 0.65
N MET A 38 -16.91 -7.05 0.11
CA MET A 38 -18.38 -7.15 0.18
C MET A 38 -18.90 -8.38 -0.56
N ILE A 39 -18.37 -8.65 -1.77
CA ILE A 39 -18.77 -9.81 -2.59
C ILE A 39 -18.42 -11.13 -1.90
N LYS A 40 -17.21 -11.24 -1.32
CA LYS A 40 -16.77 -12.48 -0.66
C LYS A 40 -17.36 -12.66 0.74
N GLY A 41 -17.76 -11.58 1.42
CA GLY A 41 -18.37 -11.65 2.74
C GLY A 41 -17.53 -12.45 3.73
N LYS A 42 -18.07 -13.57 4.22
CA LYS A 42 -17.39 -14.48 5.17
C LYS A 42 -16.22 -15.24 4.55
N ASP A 43 -16.22 -15.43 3.23
CA ASP A 43 -15.16 -16.12 2.50
C ASP A 43 -14.00 -15.18 2.13
N TRP A 44 -14.04 -13.92 2.56
CA TRP A 44 -12.96 -12.98 2.32
C TRP A 44 -11.70 -13.40 3.07
N LYS A 45 -10.63 -13.68 2.33
CA LYS A 45 -9.29 -13.89 2.87
C LYS A 45 -8.56 -12.56 2.94
N SER A 46 -8.01 -12.23 4.10
CA SER A 46 -7.22 -11.01 4.29
C SER A 46 -6.02 -10.98 3.33
N LEU A 47 -5.86 -9.88 2.58
CA LEU A 47 -4.71 -9.67 1.67
C LEU A 47 -3.46 -9.14 2.39
N SER A 48 -3.57 -8.94 3.71
CA SER A 48 -2.53 -8.48 4.60
C SER A 48 -2.75 -9.14 5.97
N ILE A 49 -2.32 -8.51 7.06
CA ILE A 49 -2.48 -9.03 8.42
C ILE A 49 -3.98 -9.09 8.79
N PRO A 50 -4.51 -10.26 9.18
CA PRO A 50 -5.90 -10.37 9.62
C PRO A 50 -6.22 -9.42 10.80
N LYS A 51 -7.46 -8.95 10.87
CA LYS A 51 -7.91 -8.01 11.91
C LYS A 51 -7.61 -8.59 13.30
N GLY A 52 -6.94 -7.80 14.15
CA GLY A 52 -6.57 -8.19 15.51
C GLY A 52 -5.26 -9.00 15.62
N ARG A 53 -4.58 -9.29 14.50
CA ARG A 53 -3.33 -10.08 14.50
C ARG A 53 -2.07 -9.23 14.35
N SER A 54 -2.19 -7.89 14.29
CA SER A 54 -1.06 -6.97 14.08
C SER A 54 0.03 -7.09 15.13
N SER A 55 -0.32 -7.21 16.42
CA SER A 55 0.68 -7.29 17.50
C SER A 55 1.54 -8.55 17.41
N GLU A 56 0.94 -9.68 17.03
CA GLU A 56 1.64 -10.95 16.86
C GLU A 56 2.56 -10.91 15.64
N PHE A 57 2.05 -10.46 14.50
CA PHE A 57 2.85 -10.26 13.30
C PHE A 57 4.05 -9.34 13.55
N SER A 58 3.85 -8.20 14.22
CA SER A 58 4.92 -7.25 14.53
C SER A 58 5.96 -7.85 15.47
N ARG A 59 5.54 -8.62 16.49
CA ARG A 59 6.46 -9.31 17.40
C ARG A 59 7.37 -10.27 16.65
N GLU A 60 6.80 -11.11 15.78
CA GLU A 60 7.57 -12.04 14.95
C GLU A 60 8.50 -11.30 13.99
N LYS A 61 8.01 -10.22 13.37
CA LYS A 61 8.80 -9.42 12.43
C LYS A 61 10.01 -8.76 13.11
N PHE A 62 9.83 -8.19 14.30
CA PHE A 62 10.91 -7.54 15.03
C PHE A 62 11.91 -8.53 15.64
N ALA A 63 11.48 -9.75 15.97
CA ALA A 63 12.37 -10.80 16.46
C ALA A 63 13.45 -11.20 15.43
N LYS A 64 13.22 -10.97 14.13
CA LYS A 64 14.21 -11.19 13.06
C LYS A 64 15.40 -10.21 13.09
N GLY A 65 15.33 -9.16 13.92
CA GLY A 65 16.36 -8.12 13.99
C GLY A 65 16.33 -7.16 12.79
N LYS A 66 17.19 -6.14 12.83
CA LYS A 66 17.36 -5.21 11.70
C LYS A 66 18.21 -5.89 10.64
N HIS A 67 17.71 -5.93 9.41
CA HIS A 67 18.42 -6.47 8.25
C HIS A 67 18.21 -5.56 7.03
N GLN A 68 19.15 -5.64 6.08
CA GLN A 68 18.99 -5.05 4.76
C GLN A 68 18.24 -6.02 3.84
N GLY A 69 17.60 -5.49 2.80
CA GLY A 69 16.80 -6.29 1.87
C GLY A 69 15.59 -5.50 1.39
N HIS A 70 14.93 -6.01 0.35
CA HIS A 70 13.67 -5.47 -0.10
C HIS A 70 12.53 -6.10 0.70
N PHE A 71 11.47 -5.35 1.00
CA PHE A 71 10.36 -5.87 1.81
C PHE A 71 9.67 -7.12 1.20
N SER A 72 9.83 -7.34 -0.10
CA SER A 72 9.33 -8.52 -0.81
C SER A 72 10.12 -9.79 -0.54
N ASP A 73 11.34 -9.69 -0.01
CA ASP A 73 12.18 -10.84 0.28
C ASP A 73 11.56 -11.73 1.37
N ASP A 74 10.65 -11.16 2.17
CA ASP A 74 9.85 -11.84 3.19
C ASP A 74 8.53 -12.43 2.68
N LEU A 75 8.20 -12.28 1.39
CA LEU A 75 6.94 -12.78 0.80
C LEU A 75 7.05 -14.19 0.21
N LYS A 76 8.18 -14.89 0.41
CA LYS A 76 8.39 -16.27 -0.03
C LYS A 76 7.76 -17.29 0.90
#